data_AF-A0A7D9DPG6-F1
#
_entry.id   AF-A0A7D9DPG6-F1
#
_cell.length_a   1.000
_cell.length_b   1.000
_cell.length_c   1.000
_cell.angle_alpha   90.00
_cell.angle_beta   90.00
_cell.angle_gamma   90.00
#
_symmetry.space_group_name_H-M   'P 1'
#
loop_
_entity.id
_entity.type
_entity.pdbx_description
1 polymer ?
#
loop_
_entity_poly.entity_id
_entity_poly.type
_entity_poly.pdbx_seq_one_letter_code
_entity_poly.pdbx_strand_id
1 'polypeptide(L)'
;MLPCLFRKITSLRAHHVSLICIKPFQNNFLKSNWINFGRTLLHFTRWSMSGQEDSSVIIETLRSSVKEQGDLVKKLKEEKADEVQIQQAVRELKHRKKLLEDKELSLDTRFTKFDRPKFEDFLKRRFFFAPAFEIYGGVAGLYDYGPSGCAIEANVVSLWRSHFVLEEQMLEIKSTQLTPHVVLKTSGHVDRFTDYMVKDVKTGECYRADHLLKAILEGILNNKNTSDEKKKECELVLAQLDDYDQPALTAKLKEYGAKFPGTNNDITEPAEFNLMFGTSIGPTGLLQGYLRPETAQGIFVNFKRLLDYNNGKLPFASAQIGGAFRNEISPRSGLLRVREFTLAEIEHFVDPSDKSHPKFENVENVQVTMLPGSYQMSGKPALNITLKEAFDTKVINSTTVGYFIGRVHLFLCKIGVDPTRLRFRQHLANEMAHYACDCWDAEIKNSYGWIECVGIADRACYDLSVHTKSSGIRLVAQVELPEPTTVKVVEPVLNKAPIGKSFKKDAKQVTERLTNLAESDIDELENSLKEKG
;
A
#
# COMPACT_ATOMS: atom_id res chain seq x y z
N MET A 1 22.25 46.83 -45.71
CA MET A 1 20.85 46.59 -46.07
C MET A 1 20.36 45.35 -45.32
N LEU A 2 19.43 45.55 -44.37
CA LEU A 2 18.47 44.59 -43.78
C LEU A 2 18.98 43.29 -43.08
N PRO A 3 18.20 42.71 -42.13
CA PRO A 3 18.63 42.51 -40.74
C PRO A 3 18.26 41.14 -40.13
N CYS A 4 18.58 40.98 -38.83
CA CYS A 4 17.87 40.26 -37.75
C CYS A 4 17.12 38.94 -38.03
N LEU A 5 17.45 37.88 -37.27
CA LEU A 5 16.52 37.28 -36.28
C LEU A 5 17.21 36.15 -35.47
N PHE A 6 17.86 36.50 -34.35
CA PHE A 6 18.05 35.57 -33.24
C PHE A 6 16.82 35.66 -32.32
N ARG A 7 15.96 34.64 -32.36
CA ARG A 7 14.88 34.47 -31.38
C ARG A 7 15.49 34.07 -30.03
N LYS A 8 15.53 35.01 -29.09
CA LYS A 8 15.63 34.73 -27.65
C LYS A 8 14.35 34.00 -27.22
N ILE A 9 14.46 32.74 -26.83
CA ILE A 9 13.47 32.09 -25.96
C ILE A 9 13.90 32.42 -24.53
N THR A 10 13.35 33.51 -23.98
CA THR A 10 13.39 33.78 -22.54
C THR A 10 12.03 33.38 -21.97
N SER A 11 11.97 32.21 -21.34
CA SER A 11 10.90 31.84 -20.41
C SER A 11 11.51 31.18 -19.18
N LEU A 12 12.24 31.98 -18.40
CA LEU A 12 12.46 31.71 -16.99
C LEU A 12 11.38 32.50 -16.23
N ARG A 13 10.34 31.80 -15.77
CA ARG A 13 9.26 32.40 -14.97
C ARG A 13 9.83 32.91 -13.65
N ALA A 14 9.45 34.14 -13.34
CA ALA A 14 9.81 34.89 -12.16
C ALA A 14 9.45 34.17 -10.86
N HIS A 15 10.31 34.29 -9.86
CA HIS A 15 9.92 34.11 -8.46
C HIS A 15 8.99 35.28 -8.09
N HIS A 16 7.68 35.03 -8.05
CA HIS A 16 6.71 35.99 -7.52
C HIS A 16 6.66 35.87 -6.00
N VAL A 17 7.11 36.93 -5.30
CA VAL A 17 6.73 37.18 -3.92
C VAL A 17 5.50 38.09 -3.95
N SER A 18 4.32 37.55 -3.65
CA SER A 18 3.08 38.33 -3.58
C SER A 18 2.98 39.02 -2.22
N LEU A 19 2.96 40.35 -2.20
CA LEU A 19 2.63 41.15 -1.02
C LEU A 19 1.10 41.22 -0.89
N ILE A 20 0.54 40.48 0.09
CA ILE A 20 -0.89 40.53 0.40
C ILE A 20 -1.11 41.60 1.46
N CYS A 21 -1.83 42.68 1.09
CA CYS A 21 -2.25 43.72 2.03
C CYS A 21 -3.45 43.22 2.84
N ILE A 22 -3.28 43.07 4.17
CA ILE A 22 -4.36 42.72 5.10
C ILE A 22 -4.94 44.02 5.67
N LYS A 23 -6.27 44.23 5.57
CA LYS A 23 -6.94 45.33 6.28
C LYS A 23 -6.87 45.06 7.80
N PRO A 24 -6.37 45.99 8.62
CA PRO A 24 -6.36 45.80 10.06
C PRO A 24 -7.79 45.79 10.61
N PHE A 25 -8.17 44.71 11.29
CA PHE A 25 -9.39 44.66 12.09
C PHE A 25 -9.04 45.12 13.50
N GLN A 26 -9.58 46.27 13.93
CA GLN A 26 -9.40 46.78 15.29
C GLN A 26 -10.32 46.02 16.23
N ASN A 27 -9.75 45.25 17.16
CA ASN A 27 -10.48 44.69 18.28
C ASN A 27 -9.90 45.26 19.58
N ASN A 28 -10.69 46.09 20.26
CA ASN A 28 -10.36 46.69 21.55
C ASN A 28 -10.67 45.68 22.66
N PHE A 29 -9.67 45.03 23.24
CA PHE A 29 -9.75 44.50 24.61
C PHE A 29 -8.35 44.30 25.21
N LEU A 30 -8.05 45.08 26.26
CA LEU A 30 -6.98 44.91 27.26
C LEU A 30 -7.74 45.07 28.61
N LYS A 31 -7.44 44.41 29.74
CA LYS A 31 -6.22 43.83 30.31
C LYS A 31 -6.59 43.06 31.61
N SER A 32 -5.58 42.43 32.23
CA SER A 32 -5.49 41.90 33.63
C SER A 32 -5.72 40.38 33.77
N ASN A 33 -4.98 39.58 34.54
CA ASN A 33 -3.96 39.81 35.57
C ASN A 33 -2.96 38.63 35.67
N TRP A 34 -1.82 38.90 36.31
CA TRP A 34 -0.70 38.00 36.61
C TRP A 34 -0.83 37.30 37.99
N ILE A 35 -0.13 36.16 38.11
CA ILE A 35 0.39 35.45 39.32
C ILE A 35 -0.58 34.59 40.17
N ASN A 36 -0.27 33.28 40.23
CA ASN A 36 -0.06 32.56 41.50
C ASN A 36 0.74 31.26 41.29
N PHE A 37 1.90 31.15 41.95
CA PHE A 37 2.71 29.94 42.07
C PHE A 37 2.47 29.38 43.47
N GLY A 38 1.87 28.19 43.56
CA GLY A 38 1.63 27.48 44.82
C GLY A 38 2.26 26.10 44.78
N ARG A 39 3.15 25.83 45.75
CA ARG A 39 3.71 24.51 46.06
C ARG A 39 2.61 23.58 46.59
N THR A 40 2.54 22.35 46.08
CA THR A 40 1.84 21.24 46.75
C THR A 40 2.70 20.00 46.76
N LEU A 41 2.83 19.42 47.96
CA LEU A 41 3.58 18.23 48.32
C LEU A 41 3.18 17.00 47.49
N LEU A 42 4.18 16.21 47.09
CA LEU A 42 4.02 14.84 46.60
C LEU A 42 3.71 13.90 47.78
N HIS A 43 2.47 13.40 47.84
CA HIS A 43 2.13 12.20 48.60
C HIS A 43 2.48 10.97 47.75
N PHE A 44 3.49 10.20 48.19
CA PHE A 44 3.71 8.84 47.70
C PHE A 44 2.72 7.91 48.40
N THR A 45 1.63 7.56 47.73
CA THR A 45 0.81 6.40 48.07
C THR A 45 1.27 5.21 47.24
N ARG A 46 1.85 4.23 47.92
CA ARG A 46 2.23 2.92 47.39
C ARG A 46 0.96 2.20 46.95
N TRP A 47 0.73 2.12 45.64
CA TRP A 47 -0.38 1.37 45.05
C TRP A 47 -0.05 -0.12 45.01
N SER A 48 -1.00 -0.92 45.48
CA SER A 48 -0.98 -2.38 45.55
C SER A 48 -0.90 -3.00 44.15
N MET A 49 0.05 -3.92 43.95
CA MET A 49 0.21 -4.74 42.74
C MET A 49 -0.72 -5.96 42.76
N SER A 50 -2.04 -5.76 42.65
CA SER A 50 -3.02 -6.86 42.71
C SER A 50 -3.84 -7.06 41.42
N GLY A 51 -3.38 -6.56 40.27
CA GLY A 51 -4.12 -6.64 39.00
C GLY A 51 -3.36 -7.24 37.79
N GLN A 52 -2.11 -7.67 37.96
CA GLN A 52 -1.30 -8.20 36.84
C GLN A 52 -1.59 -9.66 36.51
N GLU A 53 -1.96 -10.50 37.48
CA GLU A 53 -2.18 -11.94 37.26
C GLU A 53 -3.41 -12.24 36.36
N ASP A 54 -4.49 -11.47 36.51
CA ASP A 54 -5.74 -11.68 35.75
C ASP A 54 -5.60 -11.27 34.27
N SER A 55 -4.75 -10.28 33.98
CA SER A 55 -4.58 -9.72 32.63
C SER A 55 -3.76 -10.64 31.71
N SER A 56 -2.74 -11.31 32.25
CA SER A 56 -1.93 -12.28 31.50
C SER A 56 -2.73 -13.53 31.10
N VAL A 57 -3.61 -14.02 31.98
CA VAL A 57 -4.45 -15.21 31.71
C VAL A 57 -5.44 -14.94 30.59
N ILE A 58 -6.06 -13.75 30.57
CA ILE A 58 -7.00 -13.35 29.51
C ILE A 58 -6.30 -13.26 28.15
N ILE A 59 -5.11 -12.66 28.08
CA ILE A 59 -4.33 -12.59 26.84
C ILE A 59 -3.96 -14.00 26.36
N GLU A 60 -3.52 -14.88 27.26
CA GLU A 60 -3.12 -16.24 26.89
C GLU A 60 -4.30 -17.07 26.39
N THR A 61 -5.48 -16.87 26.95
CA THR A 61 -6.73 -17.50 26.48
C THR A 61 -7.11 -17.01 25.09
N LEU A 62 -7.00 -15.70 24.83
CA LEU A 62 -7.24 -15.14 23.49
C LEU A 62 -6.21 -15.64 22.47
N ARG A 63 -4.93 -15.79 22.86
CA ARG A 63 -3.89 -16.38 22.01
C ARG A 63 -4.18 -17.83 21.66
N SER A 64 -4.59 -18.64 22.64
CA SER A 64 -5.02 -20.03 22.40
C SER A 64 -6.21 -20.09 21.44
N SER A 65 -7.19 -19.20 21.62
CA SER A 65 -8.35 -19.11 20.73
C SER A 65 -7.97 -18.75 19.29
N VAL A 66 -7.04 -17.82 19.08
CA VAL A 66 -6.50 -17.49 17.75
C VAL A 66 -5.75 -18.69 17.17
N LYS A 67 -4.95 -19.39 17.99
CA LYS A 67 -4.21 -20.59 17.57
C LYS A 67 -5.12 -21.71 17.07
N GLU A 68 -6.14 -22.05 17.85
CA GLU A 68 -7.13 -23.08 17.50
C GLU A 68 -7.78 -22.79 16.15
N GLN A 69 -8.17 -21.53 15.93
CA GLN A 69 -8.77 -21.12 14.66
C GLN A 69 -7.76 -21.13 13.52
N GLY A 70 -6.51 -20.77 13.80
CA GLY A 70 -5.39 -20.85 12.87
C GLY A 70 -5.13 -22.24 12.34
N ASP A 71 -5.11 -23.21 13.26
CA ASP A 71 -4.89 -24.61 12.96
C ASP A 71 -6.08 -25.18 12.16
N LEU A 72 -7.31 -24.75 12.45
CA LEU A 72 -8.49 -25.06 11.62
C LEU A 72 -8.34 -24.56 10.18
N VAL A 73 -7.87 -23.32 9.98
CA VAL A 73 -7.66 -22.77 8.62
C VAL A 73 -6.62 -23.59 7.85
N LYS A 74 -5.50 -23.95 8.49
CA LYS A 74 -4.47 -24.76 7.86
C LYS A 74 -5.02 -26.11 7.43
N LYS A 75 -5.74 -26.79 8.34
CA LYS A 75 -6.37 -28.08 8.08
C LYS A 75 -7.34 -28.01 6.90
N LEU A 76 -8.22 -27.01 6.86
CA LEU A 76 -9.17 -26.82 5.75
C LEU A 76 -8.47 -26.60 4.40
N LYS A 77 -7.32 -25.89 4.39
CA LYS A 77 -6.52 -25.70 3.18
C LYS A 77 -5.80 -26.98 2.74
N GLU A 78 -5.28 -27.75 3.68
CA GLU A 78 -4.62 -29.04 3.40
C GLU A 78 -5.61 -30.07 2.87
N GLU A 79 -6.83 -30.11 3.42
CA GLU A 79 -7.90 -31.00 3.01
C GLU A 79 -8.59 -30.56 1.70
N LYS A 80 -8.15 -29.45 1.08
CA LYS A 80 -8.79 -28.82 -0.09
C LYS A 80 -10.30 -28.66 0.10
N ALA A 81 -10.70 -28.23 1.29
CA ALA A 81 -12.08 -27.94 1.62
C ALA A 81 -12.65 -26.85 0.70
N ASP A 82 -13.98 -26.72 0.68
CA ASP A 82 -14.67 -25.74 -0.13
C ASP A 82 -14.15 -24.32 0.15
N GLU A 83 -14.01 -23.51 -0.92
CA GLU A 83 -13.41 -22.18 -0.83
C GLU A 83 -14.20 -21.27 0.14
N VAL A 84 -15.52 -21.44 0.24
CA VAL A 84 -16.37 -20.71 1.19
C VAL A 84 -16.02 -21.07 2.64
N GLN A 85 -15.74 -22.34 2.92
CA GLN A 85 -15.36 -22.82 4.26
C GLN A 85 -13.98 -22.33 4.69
N ILE A 86 -13.01 -22.36 3.77
CA ILE A 86 -11.67 -21.80 4.02
C ILE A 86 -11.78 -20.31 4.33
N GLN A 87 -12.55 -19.57 3.52
CA GLN A 87 -12.77 -18.15 3.76
C GLN A 87 -13.46 -17.92 5.11
N GLN A 88 -14.51 -18.68 5.48
CA GLN A 88 -15.16 -18.59 6.80
C GLN A 88 -14.18 -18.79 7.97
N ALA A 89 -13.26 -19.75 7.86
CA ALA A 89 -12.30 -19.99 8.93
C ALA A 89 -11.23 -18.89 9.03
N VAL A 90 -10.71 -18.39 7.90
CA VAL A 90 -9.74 -17.25 7.84
C VAL A 90 -10.33 -16.00 8.45
N ARG A 91 -11.63 -15.84 8.29
CA ARG A 91 -12.45 -14.74 8.74
C ARG A 91 -12.62 -14.67 10.25
N GLU A 92 -13.05 -15.78 10.85
CA GLU A 92 -13.10 -15.95 12.30
C GLU A 92 -11.71 -15.74 12.93
N LEU A 93 -10.65 -16.16 12.22
CA LEU A 93 -9.29 -15.93 12.65
C LEU A 93 -8.91 -14.44 12.66
N LYS A 94 -9.30 -13.66 11.64
CA LYS A 94 -9.14 -12.20 11.63
C LYS A 94 -9.87 -11.54 12.80
N HIS A 95 -11.09 -11.99 13.10
CA HIS A 95 -11.86 -11.46 14.22
C HIS A 95 -11.19 -11.71 15.57
N ARG A 96 -10.79 -12.95 15.85
CA ARG A 96 -10.07 -13.31 17.09
C ARG A 96 -8.74 -12.55 17.25
N LYS A 97 -8.02 -12.31 16.13
CA LYS A 97 -6.82 -11.46 16.12
C LYS A 97 -7.12 -10.04 16.53
N LYS A 98 -8.17 -9.43 15.97
CA LYS A 98 -8.59 -8.06 16.32
C LYS A 98 -8.97 -7.96 17.80
N LEU A 99 -9.73 -8.93 18.33
CA LEU A 99 -10.07 -8.98 19.76
C LEU A 99 -8.82 -9.08 20.65
N LEU A 100 -7.87 -9.92 20.26
CA LEU A 100 -6.57 -10.02 20.94
C LEU A 100 -5.83 -8.67 20.90
N GLU A 101 -5.72 -8.04 19.74
CA GLU A 101 -5.03 -6.75 19.57
C GLU A 101 -5.71 -5.61 20.35
N ASP A 102 -7.04 -5.49 20.29
CA ASP A 102 -7.81 -4.50 21.05
C ASP A 102 -7.65 -4.71 22.56
N LYS A 103 -7.60 -5.97 23.01
CA LYS A 103 -7.37 -6.29 24.42
C LYS A 103 -5.94 -6.00 24.84
N GLU A 104 -4.94 -6.37 24.05
CA GLU A 104 -3.54 -6.03 24.26
C GLU A 104 -3.33 -4.51 24.29
N LEU A 105 -4.06 -3.75 23.46
CA LEU A 105 -4.06 -2.29 23.50
C LEU A 105 -4.69 -1.74 24.78
N SER A 106 -5.82 -2.28 25.22
CA SER A 106 -6.51 -1.85 26.44
C SER A 106 -5.70 -2.06 27.72
N LEU A 107 -4.83 -3.08 27.72
CA LEU A 107 -3.98 -3.44 28.86
C LEU A 107 -2.60 -2.75 28.82
N ASP A 108 -2.27 -2.06 27.72
CA ASP A 108 -1.00 -1.36 27.58
C ASP A 108 -0.99 -0.07 28.41
N THR A 109 -0.44 -0.16 29.62
CA THR A 109 -0.29 0.97 30.56
C THR A 109 0.61 2.10 30.04
N ARG A 110 1.29 1.93 28.89
CA ARG A 110 2.04 3.02 28.24
C ARG A 110 1.13 3.99 27.47
N PHE A 111 -0.10 3.59 27.15
CA PHE A 111 -1.08 4.41 26.42
C PHE A 111 -1.87 5.37 27.31
N THR A 112 -2.02 5.08 28.59
CA THR A 112 -2.79 5.90 29.55
C THR A 112 -2.22 7.31 29.77
N LYS A 113 -1.06 7.67 29.17
CA LYS A 113 -0.45 9.00 29.24
C LYS A 113 -0.64 9.88 28.00
N PHE A 114 -1.13 9.37 26.87
CA PHE A 114 -1.26 10.18 25.65
C PHE A 114 -2.67 10.74 25.45
N ASP A 115 -2.82 12.05 25.61
CA ASP A 115 -4.07 12.78 25.38
C ASP A 115 -4.11 13.30 23.92
N ARG A 116 -4.74 12.51 23.03
CA ARG A 116 -4.87 12.85 21.61
C ARG A 116 -5.61 14.17 21.37
N PRO A 117 -6.81 14.43 21.94
CA PRO A 117 -7.50 15.70 21.75
C PRO A 117 -6.64 16.92 22.10
N LYS A 118 -5.90 16.87 23.22
CA LYS A 118 -5.00 17.96 23.63
C LYS A 118 -3.81 18.13 22.68
N PHE A 119 -3.28 17.02 22.17
CA PHE A 119 -2.19 17.05 21.19
C PHE A 119 -2.65 17.63 19.84
N GLU A 120 -3.82 17.22 19.34
CA GLU A 120 -4.41 17.75 18.11
C GLU A 120 -4.73 19.25 18.22
N ASP A 121 -5.28 19.70 19.36
CA ASP A 121 -5.50 21.12 19.63
C ASP A 121 -4.18 21.90 19.58
N PHE A 122 -3.11 21.37 20.19
CA PHE A 122 -1.78 21.99 20.12
C PHE A 122 -1.28 22.10 18.67
N LEU A 123 -1.37 21.03 17.88
CA LEU A 123 -0.91 21.03 16.48
C LEU A 123 -1.67 22.05 15.63
N LYS A 124 -2.99 22.14 15.80
CA LYS A 124 -3.83 23.14 15.11
C LYS A 124 -3.49 24.55 15.55
N ARG A 125 -3.43 24.80 16.86
CA ARG A 125 -3.18 26.14 17.44
C ARG A 125 -1.78 26.67 17.12
N ARG A 126 -0.81 25.79 16.91
CA ARG A 126 0.56 26.12 16.48
C ARG A 126 0.76 26.04 14.97
N PHE A 127 -0.31 25.78 14.22
CA PHE A 127 -0.33 25.68 12.77
C PHE A 127 0.76 24.73 12.23
N PHE A 128 0.79 23.50 12.75
CA PHE A 128 1.52 22.41 12.11
C PHE A 128 0.79 21.98 10.84
N PHE A 129 -0.51 21.73 10.96
CA PHE A 129 -1.42 21.55 9.82
C PHE A 129 -2.81 22.07 10.19
N ALA A 130 -3.61 22.38 9.17
CA ALA A 130 -5.02 22.75 9.30
C ALA A 130 -5.84 22.13 8.15
N PRO A 131 -7.17 21.97 8.31
CA PRO A 131 -8.03 21.58 7.20
C PRO A 131 -7.84 22.52 6.00
N ALA A 132 -7.60 21.96 4.81
CA ALA A 132 -7.42 22.79 3.63
C ALA A 132 -8.72 23.54 3.30
N PHE A 133 -8.60 24.81 2.89
CA PHE A 133 -9.74 25.68 2.56
C PHE A 133 -10.73 25.91 3.73
N GLU A 134 -10.25 25.90 4.98
CA GLU A 134 -11.08 25.99 6.19
C GLU A 134 -12.10 27.15 6.17
N ILE A 135 -11.71 28.34 5.71
CA ILE A 135 -12.61 29.52 5.63
C ILE A 135 -13.76 29.36 4.62
N TYR A 136 -13.67 28.37 3.72
CA TYR A 136 -14.70 28.00 2.75
C TYR A 136 -15.50 26.76 3.20
N GLY A 137 -15.35 26.32 4.45
CA GLY A 137 -15.99 25.12 5.00
C GLY A 137 -15.10 23.88 5.00
N GLY A 138 -13.92 23.96 4.40
CA GLY A 138 -12.94 22.88 4.34
C GLY A 138 -13.31 21.72 3.41
N VAL A 139 -12.33 20.88 3.10
CA VAL A 139 -12.55 19.63 2.34
C VAL A 139 -11.96 18.46 3.12
N ALA A 140 -12.81 17.47 3.45
CA ALA A 140 -12.38 16.29 4.19
C ALA A 140 -11.27 15.53 3.44
N GLY A 141 -10.21 15.17 4.17
CA GLY A 141 -9.04 14.48 3.63
C GLY A 141 -8.02 15.39 2.93
N LEU A 142 -8.20 16.70 2.92
CA LEU A 142 -7.20 17.67 2.45
C LEU A 142 -6.72 18.53 3.63
N TYR A 143 -5.40 18.72 3.73
CA TYR A 143 -4.77 19.46 4.81
C TYR A 143 -3.65 20.36 4.28
N ASP A 144 -3.61 21.59 4.80
CA ASP A 144 -2.54 22.54 4.54
C ASP A 144 -1.52 22.47 5.68
N TYR A 145 -0.24 22.37 5.34
CA TYR A 145 0.85 22.39 6.32
C TYR A 145 1.23 23.84 6.61
N GLY A 146 1.26 24.22 7.88
CA GLY A 146 1.75 25.52 8.31
C GLY A 146 3.28 25.51 8.49
N PRO A 147 3.90 26.62 8.95
CA PRO A 147 5.36 26.78 8.92
C PRO A 147 6.13 25.64 9.62
N SER A 148 5.64 25.20 10.78
CA SER A 148 6.29 24.11 11.52
C SER A 148 6.08 22.75 10.85
N GLY A 149 4.92 22.52 10.22
CA GLY A 149 4.63 21.31 9.47
C GLY A 149 5.52 21.20 8.23
N CYS A 150 5.62 22.29 7.44
CA CYS A 150 6.50 22.33 6.27
C CYS A 150 7.96 22.08 6.64
N ALA A 151 8.43 22.64 7.76
CA ALA A 151 9.80 22.40 8.23
C ALA A 151 10.03 20.94 8.62
N ILE A 152 9.06 20.30 9.29
CA ILE A 152 9.14 18.86 9.61
C ILE A 152 9.16 18.03 8.33
N GLU A 153 8.23 18.26 7.40
CA GLU A 153 8.16 17.51 6.14
C GLU A 153 9.48 17.64 5.36
N ALA A 154 10.00 18.86 5.22
CA ALA A 154 11.27 19.11 4.54
C ALA A 154 12.46 18.38 5.20
N ASN A 155 12.52 18.39 6.54
CA ASN A 155 13.57 17.69 7.29
C ASN A 155 13.47 16.16 7.15
N VAL A 156 12.25 15.61 7.23
CA VAL A 156 12.01 14.17 7.05
C VAL A 156 12.38 13.73 5.63
N VAL A 157 11.97 14.48 4.60
CA VAL A 157 12.32 14.21 3.20
C VAL A 157 13.83 14.32 2.97
N SER A 158 14.49 15.34 3.51
CA SER A 158 15.95 15.50 3.40
C SER A 158 16.70 14.35 4.06
N LEU A 159 16.23 13.92 5.23
CA LEU A 159 16.81 12.79 5.93
C LEU A 159 16.56 11.47 5.20
N TRP A 160 15.38 11.28 4.62
CA TRP A 160 15.05 10.12 3.80
C TRP A 160 15.96 10.03 2.57
N ARG A 161 16.16 11.15 1.85
CA ARG A 161 17.12 11.21 0.74
C ARG A 161 18.52 10.82 1.17
N SER A 162 19.00 11.38 2.29
CA SER A 162 20.32 11.08 2.80
C SER A 162 20.45 9.60 3.21
N HIS A 163 19.38 9.05 3.81
CA HIS A 163 19.37 7.68 4.32
C HIS A 163 19.18 6.63 3.24
N PHE A 164 18.45 6.89 2.16
CA PHE A 164 18.21 5.88 1.12
C PHE A 164 18.89 6.26 -0.19
N VAL A 165 18.54 7.40 -0.75
CA VAL A 165 18.99 7.82 -2.09
C VAL A 165 20.51 7.99 -2.14
N LEU A 166 21.08 8.77 -1.23
CA LEU A 166 22.52 9.06 -1.25
C LEU A 166 23.35 7.84 -0.83
N GLU A 167 22.92 7.13 0.21
CA GLU A 167 23.66 5.98 0.74
C GLU A 167 23.70 4.78 -0.21
N GLU A 168 22.61 4.54 -0.96
CA GLU A 168 22.54 3.47 -1.97
C GLU A 168 22.78 3.95 -3.40
N GLN A 169 23.16 5.22 -3.58
CA GLN A 169 23.38 5.83 -4.90
C GLN A 169 22.19 5.60 -5.85
N MET A 170 20.97 5.72 -5.32
CA MET A 170 19.74 5.45 -6.07
C MET A 170 19.54 6.51 -7.14
N LEU A 171 18.96 6.08 -8.27
CA LEU A 171 18.61 6.96 -9.37
C LEU A 171 17.31 7.70 -9.05
N GLU A 172 17.40 8.82 -8.32
CA GLU A 172 16.22 9.66 -8.03
C GLU A 172 15.69 10.31 -9.31
N ILE A 173 14.39 10.12 -9.58
CA ILE A 173 13.70 10.75 -10.71
C ILE A 173 12.47 11.53 -10.25
N LYS A 174 11.99 12.41 -11.14
CA LYS A 174 10.73 13.13 -10.97
C LYS A 174 9.85 12.96 -12.21
N SER A 175 8.81 12.14 -12.07
CA SER A 175 7.75 11.96 -13.05
C SER A 175 6.58 12.92 -12.81
N THR A 176 5.71 13.03 -13.80
CA THR A 176 4.48 13.84 -13.69
C THR A 176 3.47 13.19 -12.75
N GLN A 177 2.62 14.01 -12.14
CA GLN A 177 1.47 13.52 -11.36
C GLN A 177 0.29 13.13 -12.26
N LEU A 178 0.11 13.86 -13.37
CA LEU A 178 -0.86 13.53 -14.41
C LEU A 178 -0.39 12.29 -15.16
N THR A 179 -1.29 11.31 -15.26
CA THR A 179 -1.01 9.99 -15.83
C THR A 179 -2.12 9.62 -16.83
N PRO A 180 -1.78 9.31 -18.10
CA PRO A 180 -2.77 8.87 -19.09
C PRO A 180 -3.49 7.58 -18.68
N HIS A 181 -4.77 7.45 -19.01
CA HIS A 181 -5.60 6.28 -18.69
C HIS A 181 -4.93 4.95 -19.04
N VAL A 182 -4.30 4.85 -20.22
CA VAL A 182 -3.66 3.61 -20.69
C VAL A 182 -2.61 3.07 -19.72
N VAL A 183 -1.82 3.93 -19.07
CA VAL A 183 -0.77 3.50 -18.14
C VAL A 183 -1.40 2.83 -16.91
N LEU A 184 -2.42 3.45 -16.33
CA LEU A 184 -3.08 2.94 -15.14
C LEU A 184 -3.98 1.75 -15.44
N LYS A 185 -4.57 1.69 -16.64
CA LYS A 185 -5.28 0.50 -17.13
C LYS A 185 -4.33 -0.69 -17.28
N THR A 186 -3.16 -0.49 -17.87
CA THR A 186 -2.14 -1.54 -18.02
C THR A 186 -1.62 -2.05 -16.69
N SER A 187 -1.42 -1.17 -15.71
CA SER A 187 -1.01 -1.56 -14.36
C SER A 187 -2.12 -2.22 -13.52
N GLY A 188 -3.35 -2.33 -14.05
CA GLY A 188 -4.50 -2.91 -13.35
C GLY A 188 -5.23 -1.97 -12.38
N HIS A 189 -4.72 -0.76 -12.14
CA HIS A 189 -5.35 0.22 -11.23
C HIS A 189 -6.77 0.57 -11.66
N VAL A 190 -7.03 0.82 -12.95
CA VAL A 190 -8.38 1.19 -13.42
C VAL A 190 -9.43 0.13 -13.07
N ASP A 191 -9.04 -1.15 -13.06
CA ASP A 191 -9.96 -2.27 -12.85
C ASP A 191 -10.10 -2.69 -11.38
N ARG A 192 -9.17 -2.26 -10.52
CA ARG A 192 -9.06 -2.74 -9.14
C ARG A 192 -9.11 -1.64 -8.07
N PHE A 193 -8.94 -0.37 -8.45
CA PHE A 193 -9.12 0.79 -7.56
C PHE A 193 -10.59 1.24 -7.53
N THR A 194 -11.50 0.29 -7.34
CA THR A 194 -12.92 0.58 -7.16
C THR A 194 -13.39 0.09 -5.80
N ASP A 195 -14.10 0.96 -5.12
CA ASP A 195 -14.80 0.64 -3.87
C ASP A 195 -16.30 0.80 -4.07
N TYR A 196 -17.09 0.13 -3.23
CA TYR A 196 -18.52 0.35 -3.21
C TYR A 196 -18.89 1.54 -2.31
N MET A 197 -19.68 2.46 -2.84
CA MET A 197 -20.15 3.67 -2.17
C MET A 197 -21.68 3.68 -2.10
N VAL A 198 -22.22 4.13 -0.96
CA VAL A 198 -23.63 4.50 -0.80
C VAL A 198 -23.77 5.99 -0.52
N LYS A 199 -24.94 6.56 -0.82
CA LYS A 199 -25.23 7.98 -0.58
C LYS A 199 -26.48 8.17 0.28
N ASP A 200 -26.49 9.20 1.12
CA ASP A 200 -27.71 9.70 1.76
C ASP A 200 -28.66 10.23 0.67
N VAL A 201 -29.90 9.71 0.63
CA VAL A 201 -30.90 10.08 -0.39
C VAL A 201 -31.30 11.56 -0.32
N LYS A 202 -31.17 12.22 0.84
CA LYS A 202 -31.53 13.63 1.04
C LYS A 202 -30.34 14.57 0.92
N THR A 203 -29.21 14.26 1.56
CA THR A 203 -28.06 15.18 1.60
C THR A 203 -27.07 14.94 0.46
N GLY A 204 -27.08 13.74 -0.15
CA GLY A 204 -26.11 13.31 -1.15
C GLY A 204 -24.72 12.99 -0.57
N GLU A 205 -24.55 13.06 0.77
CA GLU A 205 -23.30 12.69 1.42
C GLU A 205 -22.97 11.21 1.17
N CYS A 206 -21.68 10.92 0.98
CA CYS A 206 -21.19 9.61 0.57
C CYS A 206 -20.58 8.85 1.75
N TYR A 207 -20.77 7.53 1.76
CA TYR A 207 -20.19 6.63 2.75
C TYR A 207 -19.69 5.36 2.04
N ARG A 208 -18.56 4.81 2.48
CA ARG A 208 -18.01 3.55 1.97
C ARG A 208 -18.91 2.39 2.43
N ALA A 209 -19.48 1.65 1.49
CA ALA A 209 -20.58 0.72 1.75
C ALA A 209 -20.18 -0.40 2.73
N ASP A 210 -18.96 -0.93 2.59
CA ASP A 210 -18.34 -1.89 3.50
C ASP A 210 -18.20 -1.32 4.93
N HIS A 211 -17.65 -0.11 5.07
CA HIS A 211 -17.48 0.54 6.36
C HIS A 211 -18.82 0.85 7.03
N LEU A 212 -19.87 1.14 6.24
CA LEU A 212 -21.20 1.37 6.78
C LEU A 212 -21.73 0.10 7.41
N LEU A 213 -21.69 -1.01 6.65
CA LEU A 213 -22.09 -2.31 7.15
C LEU A 213 -21.26 -2.73 8.37
N LYS A 214 -19.94 -2.51 8.33
CA LYS A 214 -19.05 -2.76 9.47
C LYS A 214 -19.48 -2.02 10.74
N ALA A 215 -19.73 -0.72 10.64
CA ALA A 215 -20.13 0.09 11.78
C ALA A 215 -21.48 -0.36 12.37
N ILE A 216 -22.44 -0.76 11.52
CA ILE A 216 -23.73 -1.30 11.96
C ILE A 216 -23.53 -2.62 12.72
N LEU A 217 -22.74 -3.54 12.17
CA LEU A 217 -22.47 -4.84 12.76
C LEU A 217 -21.70 -4.71 14.09
N GLU A 218 -20.68 -3.86 14.16
CA GLU A 218 -19.97 -3.55 15.41
C GLU A 218 -20.91 -2.93 16.46
N GLY A 219 -21.87 -2.10 16.05
CA GLY A 219 -22.92 -1.58 16.93
C GLY A 219 -23.82 -2.68 17.50
N ILE A 220 -24.20 -3.67 16.68
CA ILE A 220 -25.01 -4.83 17.09
C ILE A 220 -24.24 -5.72 18.07
N LEU A 221 -22.95 -5.97 17.80
CA LEU A 221 -22.07 -6.79 18.65
C LEU A 221 -21.86 -6.17 20.04
N ASN A 222 -21.71 -4.85 20.10
CA ASN A 222 -21.52 -4.12 21.36
C ASN A 222 -22.80 -3.96 22.19
N ASN A 223 -23.97 -4.27 21.62
CA ASN A 223 -25.24 -4.21 22.35
C ASN A 223 -25.41 -5.44 23.25
N LYS A 224 -25.55 -5.18 24.56
CA LYS A 224 -25.69 -6.22 25.60
C LYS A 224 -26.95 -7.07 25.46
N ASN A 225 -27.98 -6.57 24.77
CA ASN A 225 -29.27 -7.24 24.61
C ASN A 225 -29.37 -8.09 23.32
N THR A 226 -28.30 -8.15 22.53
CA THR A 226 -28.25 -8.98 21.31
C THR A 226 -27.99 -10.45 21.67
N SER A 227 -28.76 -11.37 21.09
CA SER A 227 -28.59 -12.82 21.31
C SER A 227 -27.24 -13.32 20.80
N ASP A 228 -26.71 -14.38 21.39
CA ASP A 228 -25.42 -14.95 21.02
C ASP A 228 -25.43 -15.53 19.59
N GLU A 229 -26.58 -16.00 19.10
CA GLU A 229 -26.75 -16.43 17.72
C GLU A 229 -26.62 -15.27 16.74
N LYS A 230 -27.21 -14.11 17.07
CA LYS A 230 -27.15 -12.93 16.20
C LYS A 230 -25.76 -12.29 16.23
N LYS A 231 -25.04 -12.39 17.34
CA LYS A 231 -23.62 -11.98 17.42
C LYS A 231 -22.75 -12.85 16.52
N LYS A 232 -22.87 -14.17 16.58
CA LYS A 232 -22.17 -15.09 15.67
C LYS A 232 -22.49 -14.81 14.21
N GLU A 233 -23.75 -14.54 13.87
CA GLU A 233 -24.15 -14.16 12.51
C GLU A 233 -23.48 -12.86 12.07
N CYS A 234 -23.45 -11.83 12.93
CA CYS A 234 -22.81 -10.55 12.63
C CYS A 234 -21.29 -10.69 12.49
N GLU A 235 -20.65 -11.52 13.32
CA GLU A 235 -19.21 -11.86 13.21
C GLU A 235 -18.89 -12.55 11.89
N LEU A 236 -19.74 -13.49 11.45
CA LEU A 236 -19.63 -14.12 10.14
C LEU A 236 -19.70 -13.08 9.04
N VAL A 237 -20.75 -12.25 9.01
CA VAL A 237 -20.94 -11.22 7.97
C VAL A 237 -19.81 -10.18 7.97
N LEU A 238 -19.37 -9.71 9.14
CA LEU A 238 -18.24 -8.77 9.27
C LEU A 238 -16.98 -9.29 8.62
N ALA A 239 -16.78 -10.59 8.74
CA ALA A 239 -15.58 -11.18 8.24
C ALA A 239 -15.68 -11.38 6.72
N GLN A 240 -16.88 -11.63 6.16
CA GLN A 240 -17.08 -11.75 4.70
C GLN A 240 -17.14 -10.41 3.96
N LEU A 241 -17.00 -9.31 4.70
CA LEU A 241 -17.27 -7.97 4.23
C LEU A 241 -16.42 -7.57 3.02
N ASP A 242 -15.14 -7.95 3.01
CA ASP A 242 -14.20 -7.66 1.92
C ASP A 242 -14.47 -8.52 0.66
N ASP A 243 -15.22 -9.63 0.81
CA ASP A 243 -15.52 -10.57 -0.28
C ASP A 243 -16.86 -10.26 -0.98
N TYR A 244 -17.65 -9.32 -0.45
CA TYR A 244 -18.97 -9.02 -0.99
C TYR A 244 -18.88 -8.20 -2.27
N ASP A 245 -19.43 -8.76 -3.35
CA ASP A 245 -19.75 -8.02 -4.56
C ASP A 245 -20.94 -7.06 -4.34
N GLN A 246 -21.20 -6.22 -5.35
CA GLN A 246 -22.27 -5.21 -5.27
C GLN A 246 -23.64 -5.82 -4.88
N PRO A 247 -24.12 -6.93 -5.48
CA PRO A 247 -25.40 -7.54 -5.09
C PRO A 247 -25.40 -8.07 -3.66
N ALA A 248 -24.35 -8.79 -3.23
CA ALA A 248 -24.26 -9.32 -1.87
C ALA A 248 -24.24 -8.20 -0.82
N LEU A 249 -23.47 -7.14 -1.08
CA LEU A 249 -23.38 -6.00 -0.19
C LEU A 249 -24.72 -5.24 -0.10
N THR A 250 -25.43 -5.12 -1.23
CA THR A 250 -26.78 -4.52 -1.27
C THR A 250 -27.76 -5.32 -0.43
N ALA A 251 -27.76 -6.65 -0.56
CA ALA A 251 -28.63 -7.53 0.21
C ALA A 251 -28.36 -7.40 1.72
N LYS A 252 -27.09 -7.39 2.12
CA LYS A 252 -26.69 -7.27 3.53
C LYS A 252 -27.02 -5.90 4.12
N LEU A 253 -26.78 -4.81 3.40
CA LEU A 253 -27.18 -3.48 3.85
C LEU A 253 -28.70 -3.36 4.05
N LYS A 254 -29.51 -3.98 3.17
CA LYS A 254 -30.97 -4.04 3.35
C LYS A 254 -31.38 -4.92 4.53
N GLU A 255 -30.76 -6.10 4.68
CA GLU A 255 -31.02 -7.05 5.77
C GLU A 255 -30.80 -6.43 7.15
N TYR A 256 -29.71 -5.68 7.33
CA TYR A 256 -29.40 -5.00 8.60
C TYR A 256 -30.03 -3.60 8.71
N GLY A 257 -30.94 -3.23 7.80
CA GLY A 257 -31.68 -1.97 7.85
C GLY A 257 -30.78 -0.74 7.82
N ALA A 258 -29.72 -0.76 7.00
CA ALA A 258 -28.72 0.29 6.97
C ALA A 258 -29.31 1.67 6.65
N LYS A 259 -28.94 2.66 7.47
CA LYS A 259 -29.29 4.07 7.33
C LYS A 259 -28.03 4.91 7.34
N PHE A 260 -28.13 6.12 6.81
CA PHE A 260 -26.99 7.02 6.78
C PHE A 260 -26.59 7.46 8.21
N PRO A 261 -25.32 7.32 8.64
CA PRO A 261 -24.92 7.68 10.00
C PRO A 261 -25.06 9.18 10.26
N GLY A 262 -25.64 9.53 11.41
CA GLY A 262 -25.85 10.92 11.84
C GLY A 262 -27.20 11.50 11.42
N THR A 263 -27.65 11.28 10.17
CA THR A 263 -28.94 11.79 9.66
C THR A 263 -30.08 10.77 9.76
N ASN A 264 -29.74 9.47 9.84
CA ASN A 264 -30.67 8.34 9.85
C ASN A 264 -31.59 8.27 8.61
N ASN A 265 -31.19 8.90 7.51
CA ASN A 265 -31.91 8.87 6.24
C ASN A 265 -31.70 7.53 5.50
N ASP A 266 -32.55 7.28 4.50
CA ASP A 266 -32.35 6.19 3.54
C ASP A 266 -31.06 6.36 2.74
N ILE A 267 -30.47 5.22 2.37
CA ILE A 267 -29.27 5.17 1.54
C ILE A 267 -29.60 4.67 0.13
N THR A 268 -28.81 5.09 -0.85
CA THR A 268 -28.85 4.51 -2.19
C THR A 268 -28.28 3.09 -2.21
N GLU A 269 -28.52 2.35 -3.29
CA GLU A 269 -27.81 1.09 -3.50
C GLU A 269 -26.30 1.35 -3.66
N PRO A 270 -25.44 0.42 -3.17
CA PRO A 270 -24.00 0.45 -3.41
C PRO A 270 -23.70 0.59 -4.91
N ALA A 271 -22.82 1.52 -5.24
CA ALA A 271 -22.32 1.72 -6.59
C ALA A 271 -20.79 1.73 -6.59
N GLU A 272 -20.18 1.23 -7.66
CA GLU A 272 -18.74 1.30 -7.84
C GLU A 272 -18.26 2.75 -7.92
N PHE A 273 -17.19 3.04 -7.21
CA PHE A 273 -16.55 4.33 -7.17
C PHE A 273 -15.06 4.18 -7.37
N ASN A 274 -14.55 4.83 -8.41
CA ASN A 274 -13.12 4.82 -8.70
C ASN A 274 -12.39 5.73 -7.70
N LEU A 275 -11.42 5.16 -6.99
CA LEU A 275 -10.59 5.86 -6.02
C LEU A 275 -9.50 6.72 -6.66
N MET A 276 -9.41 6.81 -7.98
CA MET A 276 -8.49 7.71 -8.66
C MET A 276 -9.20 9.00 -9.08
N PHE A 277 -8.52 10.14 -8.93
CA PHE A 277 -9.04 11.41 -9.44
C PHE A 277 -8.91 11.46 -10.96
N GLY A 278 -10.02 11.29 -11.66
CA GLY A 278 -10.11 11.43 -13.11
C GLY A 278 -10.01 12.88 -13.57
N THR A 279 -9.36 13.10 -14.70
CA THR A 279 -9.24 14.40 -15.37
C THR A 279 -9.12 14.24 -16.89
N SER A 280 -9.16 15.36 -17.61
CA SER A 280 -8.94 15.40 -19.05
C SER A 280 -7.63 16.13 -19.35
N ILE A 281 -6.76 15.49 -20.15
CA ILE A 281 -5.49 16.06 -20.59
C ILE A 281 -5.73 16.79 -21.91
N GLY A 282 -5.48 18.10 -21.90
CA GLY A 282 -5.69 18.96 -23.06
C GLY A 282 -7.14 19.47 -23.17
N PRO A 283 -7.37 20.50 -24.01
CA PRO A 283 -8.63 21.24 -24.04
C PRO A 283 -9.78 20.48 -24.69
N THR A 284 -9.50 19.42 -25.45
CA THR A 284 -10.53 18.68 -26.22
C THR A 284 -11.27 17.64 -25.38
N GLY A 285 -10.79 17.30 -24.19
CA GLY A 285 -11.38 16.23 -23.37
C GLY A 285 -11.08 14.80 -23.86
N LEU A 286 -10.47 14.64 -25.03
CA LEU A 286 -10.29 13.33 -25.69
C LEU A 286 -9.29 12.41 -25.00
N LEU A 287 -8.26 12.99 -24.35
CA LEU A 287 -7.25 12.21 -23.64
C LEU A 287 -7.62 12.14 -22.16
N GLN A 288 -8.25 11.04 -21.76
CA GLN A 288 -8.54 10.77 -20.36
C GLN A 288 -7.25 10.52 -19.58
N GLY A 289 -7.15 11.12 -18.41
CA GLY A 289 -6.06 10.93 -17.47
C GLY A 289 -6.54 10.85 -16.04
N TYR A 290 -5.60 10.58 -15.16
CA TYR A 290 -5.82 10.57 -13.71
C TYR A 290 -4.65 11.27 -13.02
N LEU A 291 -4.89 11.70 -11.78
CA LEU A 291 -3.80 11.92 -10.85
C LEU A 291 -3.30 10.56 -10.35
N ARG A 292 -1.97 10.39 -10.30
CA ARG A 292 -1.34 9.11 -9.95
C ARG A 292 -1.71 8.66 -8.50
N PRO A 293 -2.10 7.39 -8.28
CA PRO A 293 -2.40 6.86 -6.95
C PRO A 293 -1.15 6.39 -6.16
N GLU A 294 -0.03 6.24 -6.87
CA GLU A 294 1.31 5.87 -6.38
C GLU A 294 2.34 6.56 -7.29
N THR A 295 3.62 6.52 -6.91
CA THR A 295 4.71 7.12 -7.70
C THR A 295 5.49 6.07 -8.53
N ALA A 296 5.44 4.79 -8.14
CA ALA A 296 6.12 3.65 -8.76
C ALA A 296 5.98 3.56 -10.29
N GLN A 297 4.77 3.79 -10.84
CA GLN A 297 4.53 3.73 -12.29
C GLN A 297 5.46 4.65 -13.09
N GLY A 298 5.84 5.81 -12.54
CA GLY A 298 6.79 6.72 -13.17
C GLY A 298 8.20 6.12 -13.33
N ILE A 299 8.60 5.26 -12.40
CA ILE A 299 9.88 4.53 -12.43
C ILE A 299 9.80 3.40 -13.45
N PHE A 300 8.74 2.59 -13.43
CA PHE A 300 8.59 1.46 -14.36
C PHE A 300 8.60 1.88 -15.84
N VAL A 301 7.86 2.93 -16.20
CA VAL A 301 7.83 3.41 -17.60
C VAL A 301 9.17 4.02 -18.05
N ASN A 302 10.04 4.39 -17.11
CA ASN A 302 11.39 4.87 -17.38
C ASN A 302 12.48 3.80 -17.18
N PHE A 303 12.11 2.54 -16.91
CA PHE A 303 13.05 1.47 -16.59
C PHE A 303 14.21 1.37 -17.58
N LYS A 304 13.94 1.41 -18.89
CA LYS A 304 15.00 1.33 -19.91
C LYS A 304 16.03 2.45 -19.77
N ARG A 305 15.58 3.69 -19.55
CA ARG A 305 16.49 4.85 -19.39
C ARG A 305 17.31 4.74 -18.10
N LEU A 306 16.70 4.25 -17.04
CA LEU A 306 17.36 4.02 -15.74
C LEU A 306 18.42 2.92 -15.85
N LEU A 307 18.07 1.82 -16.51
CA LEU A 307 18.98 0.72 -16.79
C LEU A 307 20.16 1.18 -17.68
N ASP A 308 19.89 1.94 -18.74
CA ASP A 308 20.91 2.52 -19.61
C ASP A 308 21.85 3.46 -18.81
N TYR A 309 21.29 4.28 -17.91
CA TYR A 309 22.07 5.13 -17.01
C TYR A 309 22.96 4.32 -16.06
N ASN A 310 22.49 3.14 -15.64
CA ASN A 310 23.27 2.17 -14.85
C ASN A 310 24.14 1.23 -15.71
N ASN A 311 24.42 1.59 -16.97
CA ASN A 311 25.23 0.80 -17.91
C ASN A 311 24.74 -0.64 -18.12
N GLY A 312 23.43 -0.87 -18.07
CA GLY A 312 22.84 -2.19 -18.31
C GLY A 312 22.95 -3.17 -17.15
N LYS A 313 23.53 -2.77 -16.01
CA LYS A 313 23.85 -3.69 -14.89
C LYS A 313 22.72 -3.78 -13.87
N LEU A 314 22.55 -4.96 -13.29
CA LEU A 314 21.76 -5.23 -12.10
C LEU A 314 22.70 -5.60 -10.92
N PRO A 315 22.28 -5.42 -9.67
CA PRO A 315 21.08 -4.68 -9.27
C PRO A 315 21.24 -3.16 -9.39
N PHE A 316 20.13 -2.44 -9.46
CA PHE A 316 20.09 -0.99 -9.26
C PHE A 316 18.77 -0.56 -8.63
N ALA A 317 18.76 0.60 -7.98
CA ALA A 317 17.54 1.16 -7.40
C ALA A 317 17.25 2.53 -8.01
N SER A 318 15.96 2.82 -8.19
CA SER A 318 15.46 4.15 -8.50
C SER A 318 14.49 4.58 -7.41
N ALA A 319 14.50 5.88 -7.11
CA ALA A 319 13.68 6.45 -6.05
C ALA A 319 12.85 7.61 -6.60
N GLN A 320 11.71 7.85 -5.98
CA GLN A 320 10.89 9.02 -6.31
C GLN A 320 10.16 9.54 -5.08
N ILE A 321 10.18 10.87 -4.94
CA ILE A 321 9.48 11.59 -3.88
C ILE A 321 8.48 12.56 -4.50
N GLY A 322 7.22 12.48 -4.11
CA GLY A 322 6.22 13.49 -4.49
C GLY A 322 4.78 13.11 -4.17
N GLY A 323 3.87 14.01 -4.50
CA GLY A 323 2.44 13.83 -4.22
C GLY A 323 1.83 12.64 -4.97
N ALA A 324 0.96 11.92 -4.27
CA ALA A 324 0.08 10.88 -4.77
C ALA A 324 -1.35 11.16 -4.27
N PHE A 325 -2.34 10.65 -5.01
CA PHE A 325 -3.72 11.05 -4.84
C PHE A 325 -4.64 9.83 -4.79
N ARG A 326 -5.47 9.76 -3.75
CA ARG A 326 -6.47 8.70 -3.60
C ARG A 326 -7.79 9.36 -3.24
N ASN A 327 -8.79 9.26 -4.10
CA ASN A 327 -10.12 9.82 -3.93
C ASN A 327 -10.91 9.01 -2.90
N GLU A 328 -10.46 9.07 -1.65
CA GLU A 328 -11.06 8.33 -0.54
C GLU A 328 -12.53 8.74 -0.35
N ILE A 329 -13.41 7.74 -0.19
CA ILE A 329 -14.86 7.95 -0.09
C ILE A 329 -15.23 8.71 1.19
N SER A 330 -14.67 8.29 2.33
CA SER A 330 -14.91 8.95 3.63
C SER A 330 -13.61 9.03 4.44
N PRO A 331 -12.73 10.00 4.13
CA PRO A 331 -11.46 10.17 4.84
C PRO A 331 -11.72 10.53 6.30
N ARG A 332 -11.23 9.68 7.21
CA ARG A 332 -11.33 9.81 8.68
C ARG A 332 -9.95 9.57 9.29
N SER A 333 -9.74 10.03 10.53
CA SER A 333 -8.48 9.83 11.27
C SER A 333 -7.33 10.78 10.89
N GLY A 334 -7.64 12.06 10.62
CA GLY A 334 -6.62 13.10 10.46
C GLY A 334 -5.72 12.86 9.24
N LEU A 335 -4.41 12.91 9.45
CA LEU A 335 -3.39 12.71 8.41
C LEU A 335 -3.20 11.23 8.01
N LEU A 336 -3.81 10.27 8.72
CA LEU A 336 -3.65 8.84 8.42
C LEU A 336 -4.42 8.39 7.17
N ARG A 337 -5.48 9.12 6.79
CA ARG A 337 -6.29 8.78 5.61
C ARG A 337 -6.72 10.07 4.90
N VAL A 338 -5.91 10.45 3.91
CA VAL A 338 -6.01 11.72 3.18
C VAL A 338 -6.15 11.46 1.68
N ARG A 339 -6.60 12.48 0.95
CA ARG A 339 -6.81 12.41 -0.49
C ARG A 339 -5.58 12.79 -1.31
N GLU A 340 -4.70 13.57 -0.71
CA GLU A 340 -3.43 14.01 -1.26
C GLU A 340 -2.36 13.86 -0.18
N PHE A 341 -1.24 13.22 -0.53
CA PHE A 341 -0.13 12.99 0.39
C PHE A 341 1.19 12.81 -0.35
N THR A 342 2.29 13.14 0.31
CA THR A 342 3.64 12.91 -0.21
C THR A 342 4.04 11.46 0.03
N LEU A 343 4.44 10.77 -1.03
CA LEU A 343 5.06 9.46 -0.97
C LEU A 343 6.56 9.56 -1.28
N ALA A 344 7.32 8.63 -0.71
CA ALA A 344 8.71 8.38 -1.04
C ALA A 344 8.86 6.88 -1.30
N GLU A 345 9.01 6.50 -2.58
CA GLU A 345 9.04 5.11 -3.02
C GLU A 345 10.39 4.78 -3.64
N ILE A 346 10.80 3.51 -3.50
CA ILE A 346 12.04 2.94 -4.01
C ILE A 346 11.67 1.69 -4.78
N GLU A 347 12.08 1.62 -6.04
CA GLU A 347 12.03 0.39 -6.83
C GLU A 347 13.45 -0.15 -6.96
N HIS A 348 13.72 -1.27 -6.28
CA HIS A 348 15.00 -1.97 -6.33
C HIS A 348 14.92 -3.13 -7.31
N PHE A 349 15.57 -2.99 -8.47
CA PHE A 349 15.62 -4.00 -9.52
C PHE A 349 16.80 -4.94 -9.27
N VAL A 350 16.51 -6.22 -9.12
CA VAL A 350 17.48 -7.28 -8.81
C VAL A 350 17.26 -8.49 -9.73
N ASP A 351 18.31 -9.27 -9.95
CA ASP A 351 18.19 -10.52 -10.69
C ASP A 351 17.34 -11.53 -9.88
N PRO A 352 16.28 -12.11 -10.46
CA PRO A 352 15.46 -13.08 -9.74
C PRO A 352 16.21 -14.36 -9.33
N SER A 353 17.33 -14.69 -10.00
CA SER A 353 18.19 -15.84 -9.65
C SER A 353 19.14 -15.54 -8.49
N ASP A 354 19.44 -14.27 -8.23
CA ASP A 354 20.27 -13.81 -7.11
C ASP A 354 19.63 -12.61 -6.40
N LYS A 355 18.80 -12.90 -5.39
CA LYS A 355 18.19 -11.90 -4.51
C LYS A 355 19.06 -11.57 -3.29
N SER A 356 20.39 -11.67 -3.42
CA SER A 356 21.30 -11.26 -2.35
C SER A 356 21.53 -9.74 -2.34
N HIS A 357 21.76 -9.18 -1.15
CA HIS A 357 22.13 -7.77 -1.01
C HIS A 357 23.55 -7.63 -0.44
N PRO A 358 24.48 -6.95 -1.14
CA PRO A 358 25.88 -6.91 -0.76
C PRO A 358 26.15 -6.20 0.58
N LYS A 359 25.23 -5.31 1.01
CA LYS A 359 25.32 -4.58 2.28
C LYS A 359 24.48 -5.18 3.41
N PHE A 360 23.96 -6.41 3.26
CA PHE A 360 23.13 -7.02 4.31
C PHE A 360 23.84 -7.12 5.66
N GLU A 361 25.13 -7.41 5.65
CA GLU A 361 25.99 -7.47 6.85
C GLU A 361 25.93 -6.18 7.69
N ASN A 362 25.71 -5.01 7.06
CA ASN A 362 25.61 -3.74 7.78
C ASN A 362 24.37 -3.63 8.68
N VAL A 363 23.35 -4.45 8.43
CA VAL A 363 22.09 -4.45 9.18
C VAL A 363 21.73 -5.80 9.79
N GLU A 364 22.52 -6.85 9.54
CA GLU A 364 22.20 -8.22 9.96
C GLU A 364 21.95 -8.34 11.49
N ASN A 365 22.64 -7.50 12.27
CA ASN A 365 22.57 -7.49 13.73
C ASN A 365 21.49 -6.54 14.29
N VAL A 366 20.75 -5.83 13.43
CA VAL A 366 19.64 -4.96 13.85
C VAL A 366 18.53 -5.84 14.41
N GLN A 367 18.13 -5.57 15.66
CA GLN A 367 16.98 -6.23 16.28
C GLN A 367 15.68 -5.57 15.83
N VAL A 368 14.76 -6.39 15.34
CA VAL A 368 13.45 -5.96 14.86
C VAL A 368 12.34 -6.79 15.49
N THR A 369 11.18 -6.17 15.69
CA THR A 369 9.96 -6.89 16.06
C THR A 369 9.24 -7.32 14.79
N MET A 370 9.11 -8.62 14.54
CA MET A 370 8.48 -9.18 13.35
C MET A 370 7.23 -9.97 13.71
N LEU A 371 6.18 -9.84 12.89
CA LEU A 371 4.94 -10.60 13.02
C LEU A 371 4.71 -11.39 11.71
N PRO A 372 5.37 -12.57 11.57
CA PRO A 372 5.25 -13.42 10.39
C PRO A 372 3.81 -13.88 10.14
N GLY A 373 3.47 -14.17 8.88
CA GLY A 373 2.13 -14.64 8.53
C GLY A 373 1.74 -15.90 9.29
N SER A 374 2.67 -16.85 9.47
CA SER A 374 2.47 -18.08 10.24
C SER A 374 2.18 -17.85 11.73
N TYR A 375 2.75 -16.80 12.32
CA TYR A 375 2.55 -16.41 13.71
C TYR A 375 1.21 -15.73 13.91
N GLN A 376 0.84 -14.85 12.97
CA GLN A 376 -0.50 -14.30 12.93
C GLN A 376 -1.51 -15.44 12.88
N MET A 377 -1.33 -16.39 11.95
CA MET A 377 -2.25 -17.51 11.83
C MET A 377 -2.37 -18.31 13.13
N SER A 378 -1.29 -18.50 13.86
CA SER A 378 -1.27 -19.28 15.11
C SER A 378 -1.47 -18.47 16.39
N GLY A 379 -1.83 -17.18 16.31
CA GLY A 379 -2.06 -16.33 17.48
C GLY A 379 -0.83 -16.09 18.34
N LYS A 380 0.36 -16.32 17.80
CA LYS A 380 1.61 -16.15 18.53
C LYS A 380 1.97 -14.66 18.60
N PRO A 381 2.63 -14.22 19.69
CA PRO A 381 3.13 -12.86 19.79
C PRO A 381 4.21 -12.58 18.73
N ALA A 382 4.42 -11.31 18.41
CA ALA A 382 5.50 -10.89 17.54
C ALA A 382 6.87 -11.33 18.10
N LEU A 383 7.78 -11.70 17.21
CA LEU A 383 9.14 -12.13 17.49
C LEU A 383 10.06 -10.92 17.61
N ASN A 384 10.89 -10.87 18.66
CA ASN A 384 12.04 -9.98 18.70
C ASN A 384 13.26 -10.78 18.26
N ILE A 385 13.79 -10.46 17.08
CA ILE A 385 14.80 -11.28 16.38
C ILE A 385 15.78 -10.36 15.64
N THR A 386 17.02 -10.80 15.46
CA THR A 386 17.95 -10.11 14.55
C THR A 386 17.60 -10.42 13.09
N LEU A 387 17.98 -9.53 12.17
CA LEU A 387 17.75 -9.78 10.74
C LEU A 387 18.52 -11.01 10.23
N LYS A 388 19.69 -11.28 10.79
CA LYS A 388 20.46 -12.49 10.54
C LYS A 388 19.68 -13.75 10.92
N GLU A 389 19.19 -13.81 12.15
CA GLU A 389 18.38 -14.94 12.63
C GLU A 389 17.08 -15.07 11.83
N ALA A 390 16.44 -13.96 11.44
CA ALA A 390 15.24 -13.98 10.61
C ALA A 390 15.51 -14.59 9.22
N PHE A 391 16.69 -14.31 8.63
CA PHE A 391 17.11 -14.93 7.38
C PHE A 391 17.49 -16.41 7.54
N ASP A 392 18.27 -16.74 8.57
CA ASP A 392 18.73 -18.10 8.88
C ASP A 392 17.53 -19.03 9.16
N THR A 393 16.49 -18.52 9.83
CA THR A 393 15.26 -19.25 10.17
C THR A 393 14.17 -19.18 9.09
N LYS A 394 14.46 -18.57 7.92
CA LYS A 394 13.53 -18.42 6.80
C LYS A 394 12.24 -17.68 7.13
N VAL A 395 12.30 -16.76 8.10
CA VAL A 395 11.22 -15.79 8.34
C VAL A 395 11.16 -14.78 7.20
N ILE A 396 12.33 -14.33 6.72
CA ILE A 396 12.45 -13.50 5.51
C ILE A 396 13.06 -14.32 4.37
N ASN A 397 12.58 -14.06 3.14
CA ASN A 397 12.90 -14.88 1.98
C ASN A 397 14.22 -14.51 1.30
N SER A 398 14.74 -13.30 1.49
CA SER A 398 15.97 -12.82 0.85
C SER A 398 16.72 -11.81 1.71
N THR A 399 18.03 -11.70 1.51
CA THR A 399 18.84 -10.68 2.19
C THR A 399 18.57 -9.28 1.66
N THR A 400 18.03 -9.12 0.45
CA THR A 400 17.50 -7.84 -0.05
C THR A 400 16.31 -7.34 0.74
N VAL A 401 15.31 -8.19 0.99
CA VAL A 401 14.17 -7.82 1.84
C VAL A 401 14.66 -7.52 3.26
N GLY A 402 15.53 -8.36 3.81
CA GLY A 402 16.15 -8.12 5.11
C GLY A 402 16.91 -6.79 5.19
N TYR A 403 17.65 -6.45 4.14
CA TYR A 403 18.38 -5.19 4.07
C TYR A 403 17.44 -3.99 4.18
N PHE A 404 16.39 -3.96 3.35
CA PHE A 404 15.44 -2.85 3.37
C PHE A 404 14.62 -2.79 4.66
N ILE A 405 14.25 -3.93 5.28
CA ILE A 405 13.64 -3.95 6.62
C ILE A 405 14.58 -3.27 7.63
N GLY A 406 15.86 -3.61 7.64
CA GLY A 406 16.85 -2.99 8.52
C GLY A 406 17.02 -1.50 8.28
N ARG A 407 17.12 -1.08 7.01
CA ARG A 407 17.22 0.34 6.65
C ARG A 407 15.96 1.12 7.03
N VAL A 408 14.77 0.56 6.83
CA VAL A 408 13.50 1.16 7.24
C VAL A 408 13.42 1.30 8.76
N HIS A 409 13.78 0.24 9.51
CA HIS A 409 13.84 0.30 10.97
C HIS A 409 14.75 1.44 11.45
N LEU A 410 15.98 1.48 10.96
CA LEU A 410 16.95 2.52 11.32
C LEU A 410 16.46 3.92 10.95
N PHE A 411 15.81 4.09 9.80
CA PHE A 411 15.25 5.37 9.38
C PHE A 411 14.11 5.83 10.32
N LEU A 412 13.14 4.96 10.59
CA LEU A 412 12.01 5.25 11.46
C LEU A 412 12.47 5.63 12.87
N CYS A 413 13.42 4.88 13.43
CA CYS A 413 14.04 5.21 14.71
C CYS A 413 14.76 6.57 14.68
N LYS A 414 15.45 6.89 13.57
CA LYS A 414 16.18 8.14 13.40
C LYS A 414 15.27 9.38 13.30
N ILE A 415 14.06 9.24 12.73
CA ILE A 415 13.06 10.32 12.72
C ILE A 415 12.26 10.42 14.03
N GLY A 416 12.54 9.57 15.02
CA GLY A 416 11.97 9.66 16.36
C GLY A 416 10.85 8.67 16.67
N VAL A 417 10.65 7.64 15.85
CA VAL A 417 9.72 6.53 16.18
C VAL A 417 10.31 5.70 17.32
N ASP A 418 9.49 5.42 18.33
CA ASP A 418 9.84 4.52 19.44
C ASP A 418 9.93 3.07 18.92
N PRO A 419 11.10 2.42 19.00
CA PRO A 419 11.28 1.04 18.54
C PRO A 419 10.32 0.05 19.21
N THR A 420 9.88 0.31 20.43
CA THR A 420 8.94 -0.56 21.16
C THR A 420 7.50 -0.46 20.63
N ARG A 421 7.25 0.49 19.73
CA ARG A 421 5.99 0.74 19.03
C ARG A 421 6.12 0.53 17.52
N LEU A 422 7.18 -0.12 17.07
CA LEU A 422 7.44 -0.43 15.67
C LEU A 422 7.47 -1.95 15.50
N ARG A 423 6.67 -2.48 14.57
CA ARG A 423 6.73 -3.89 14.16
C ARG A 423 6.71 -4.02 12.64
N PHE A 424 7.22 -5.13 12.13
CA PHE A 424 7.11 -5.52 10.73
C PHE A 424 6.11 -6.67 10.61
N ARG A 425 4.95 -6.43 10.00
CA ARG A 425 3.88 -7.43 9.82
C ARG A 425 3.92 -7.97 8.40
N GLN A 426 4.00 -9.28 8.26
CA GLN A 426 3.93 -9.91 6.93
C GLN A 426 2.47 -9.95 6.45
N HIS A 427 2.23 -9.72 5.16
CA HIS A 427 0.90 -9.94 4.58
C HIS A 427 0.52 -11.42 4.63
N LEU A 428 -0.77 -11.70 4.83
CA LEU A 428 -1.32 -13.04 4.64
C LEU A 428 -1.54 -13.30 3.14
N ALA A 429 -1.63 -14.58 2.76
CA ALA A 429 -1.81 -14.96 1.35
C ALA A 429 -3.06 -14.35 0.68
N ASN A 430 -4.10 -14.03 1.45
CA ASN A 430 -5.32 -13.39 0.97
C ASN A 430 -5.30 -11.85 1.05
N GLU A 431 -4.28 -11.25 1.66
CA GLU A 431 -4.09 -9.80 1.76
C GLU A 431 -3.05 -9.29 0.76
N MET A 432 -2.23 -10.21 0.24
CA MET A 432 -1.16 -9.90 -0.69
C MET A 432 -1.71 -9.22 -1.94
N ALA A 433 -1.15 -8.04 -2.26
CA ALA A 433 -1.45 -7.36 -3.51
C ALA A 433 -1.15 -8.30 -4.68
N HIS A 434 -1.99 -8.25 -5.70
CA HIS A 434 -1.95 -9.17 -6.84
C HIS A 434 -0.64 -9.23 -7.64
N TYR A 435 0.25 -8.28 -7.42
CA TYR A 435 1.57 -8.19 -8.04
C TYR A 435 2.71 -8.64 -7.12
N ALA A 436 2.46 -8.90 -5.84
CA ALA A 436 3.48 -9.23 -4.85
C ALA A 436 3.59 -10.75 -4.59
N CYS A 437 4.80 -11.23 -4.29
CA CYS A 437 5.06 -12.61 -3.83
C CYS A 437 5.45 -12.71 -2.34
N ASP A 438 5.92 -11.61 -1.74
CA ASP A 438 6.11 -11.44 -0.31
C ASP A 438 5.94 -9.95 0.02
N CYS A 439 5.39 -9.62 1.19
CA CYS A 439 5.15 -8.22 1.58
C CYS A 439 5.22 -8.06 3.09
N TRP A 440 5.96 -7.04 3.53
CA TRP A 440 6.14 -6.68 4.94
C TRP A 440 5.78 -5.21 5.16
N ASP A 441 4.86 -4.97 6.09
CA ASP A 441 4.46 -3.62 6.50
C ASP A 441 5.20 -3.22 7.77
N ALA A 442 5.91 -2.10 7.75
CA ALA A 442 6.32 -1.42 8.97
C ALA A 442 5.09 -0.72 9.57
N GLU A 443 4.63 -1.20 10.72
CA GLU A 443 3.49 -0.67 11.44
C GLU A 443 3.93 0.06 12.70
N ILE A 444 3.34 1.24 12.93
CA ILE A 444 3.58 2.05 14.13
C ILE A 444 2.35 2.00 15.03
N LYS A 445 2.55 1.62 16.29
CA LYS A 445 1.51 1.63 17.32
C LYS A 445 1.24 3.07 17.78
N ASN A 446 0.09 3.62 17.42
CA ASN A 446 -0.35 4.96 17.79
C ASN A 446 -1.73 4.92 18.50
N SER A 447 -2.34 6.08 18.77
CA SER A 447 -3.64 6.17 19.46
C SER A 447 -4.83 5.54 18.72
N TYR A 448 -4.64 5.14 17.46
CA TYR A 448 -5.61 4.42 16.64
C TYR A 448 -5.30 2.92 16.53
N GLY A 449 -4.27 2.43 17.22
CA GLY A 449 -3.78 1.05 17.12
C GLY A 449 -2.52 0.94 16.24
N TRP A 450 -2.28 -0.24 15.70
CA TRP A 450 -1.20 -0.48 14.73
C TRP A 450 -1.63 0.01 13.35
N ILE A 451 -0.85 0.92 12.77
CA ILE A 451 -1.11 1.49 11.45
C ILE A 451 0.15 1.36 10.60
N GLU A 452 -0.02 0.90 9.36
CA GLU A 452 1.03 0.86 8.34
C GLU A 452 1.59 2.26 8.08
N CYS A 453 2.93 2.37 7.99
CA CYS A 453 3.61 3.58 7.56
C CYS A 453 4.57 3.36 6.38
N VAL A 454 5.04 2.13 6.16
CA VAL A 454 5.91 1.75 5.04
C VAL A 454 5.58 0.32 4.61
N GLY A 455 5.23 0.12 3.35
CA GLY A 455 5.12 -1.20 2.73
C GLY A 455 6.43 -1.61 2.05
N ILE A 456 6.87 -2.85 2.25
CA ILE A 456 8.05 -3.46 1.63
C ILE A 456 7.57 -4.69 0.85
N ALA A 457 7.31 -4.51 -0.45
CA ALA A 457 6.75 -5.54 -1.32
C ALA A 457 7.78 -6.08 -2.31
N ASP A 458 7.86 -7.40 -2.45
CA ASP A 458 8.55 -8.08 -3.54
C ASP A 458 7.55 -8.31 -4.68
N ARG A 459 7.63 -7.48 -5.73
CA ARG A 459 6.69 -7.46 -6.86
C ARG A 459 7.09 -8.38 -8.03
N ALA A 460 8.17 -9.16 -7.85
CA ALA A 460 8.78 -9.97 -8.89
C ALA A 460 8.92 -9.20 -10.23
N CYS A 461 8.30 -9.70 -11.31
CA CYS A 461 8.40 -9.12 -12.65
C CYS A 461 7.07 -8.57 -13.18
N TYR A 462 6.04 -8.42 -12.34
CA TYR A 462 4.68 -8.11 -12.79
C TYR A 462 4.63 -6.80 -13.60
N ASP A 463 5.08 -5.70 -13.00
CA ASP A 463 4.94 -4.35 -13.57
C ASP A 463 5.66 -4.19 -14.92
N LEU A 464 6.92 -4.62 -15.01
CA LEU A 464 7.68 -4.56 -16.26
C LEU A 464 7.07 -5.47 -17.35
N SER A 465 6.49 -6.61 -16.96
CA SER A 465 5.86 -7.55 -17.90
C SER A 465 4.58 -7.01 -18.49
N VAL A 466 3.69 -6.42 -17.68
CA VAL A 466 2.42 -5.85 -18.18
C VAL A 466 2.66 -4.64 -19.08
N HIS A 467 3.62 -3.77 -18.73
CA HIS A 467 4.01 -2.64 -19.57
C HIS A 467 4.70 -3.09 -20.86
N THR A 468 5.54 -4.13 -20.83
CA THR A 468 6.14 -4.72 -22.03
C THR A 468 5.06 -5.22 -22.99
N LYS A 469 4.09 -6.00 -22.47
CA LYS A 469 2.98 -6.56 -23.26
C LYS A 469 2.11 -5.46 -23.87
N SER A 470 1.79 -4.42 -23.10
CA SER A 470 0.90 -3.35 -23.55
C SER A 470 1.56 -2.36 -24.53
N SER A 471 2.85 -2.06 -24.35
CA SER A 471 3.56 -1.05 -25.16
C SER A 471 4.30 -1.65 -26.36
N GLY A 472 4.59 -2.96 -26.35
CA GLY A 472 5.48 -3.61 -27.30
C GLY A 472 6.96 -3.30 -27.09
N ILE A 473 7.32 -2.51 -26.06
CA ILE A 473 8.71 -2.15 -25.73
C ILE A 473 9.25 -3.17 -24.73
N ARG A 474 10.36 -3.84 -25.06
CA ARG A 474 11.03 -4.78 -24.15
C ARG A 474 11.64 -4.05 -22.95
N LEU A 475 11.11 -4.30 -21.75
CA LEU A 475 11.65 -3.81 -20.48
C LEU A 475 12.37 -4.95 -19.74
N VAL A 476 13.56 -5.31 -20.23
CA VAL A 476 14.38 -6.41 -19.68
C VAL A 476 15.83 -5.97 -19.51
N ALA A 477 16.52 -6.56 -18.54
CA ALA A 477 17.98 -6.48 -18.44
C ALA A 477 18.63 -7.66 -19.18
N GLN A 478 19.92 -7.53 -19.48
CA GLN A 478 20.74 -8.59 -20.05
C GLN A 478 21.89 -8.87 -19.08
N VAL A 479 22.11 -10.14 -18.80
CA VAL A 479 23.21 -10.62 -17.97
C VAL A 479 24.08 -11.50 -18.84
N GLU A 480 25.39 -11.22 -18.87
CA GLU A 480 26.34 -12.07 -19.57
C GLU A 480 26.47 -13.40 -18.83
N LEU A 481 26.37 -14.50 -19.58
CA LEU A 481 26.61 -15.83 -19.03
C LEU A 481 28.11 -16.00 -18.73
N PRO A 482 28.49 -16.72 -17.66
CA PRO A 482 29.90 -16.98 -17.36
C PRO A 482 30.65 -17.65 -18.52
N GLU A 483 29.97 -18.56 -19.23
CA GLU A 483 30.47 -19.20 -20.44
C GLU A 483 29.36 -19.21 -21.51
N PRO A 484 29.68 -19.01 -22.80
CA PRO A 484 28.69 -19.10 -23.87
C PRO A 484 28.11 -20.52 -23.98
N THR A 485 26.80 -20.65 -23.76
CA THR A 485 26.11 -21.93 -23.90
C THR A 485 25.64 -22.13 -25.34
N THR A 486 26.21 -23.11 -26.04
CA THR A 486 25.71 -23.53 -27.35
C THR A 486 24.56 -24.51 -27.15
N VAL A 487 23.34 -24.10 -27.47
CA VAL A 487 22.16 -24.97 -27.48
C VAL A 487 21.94 -25.44 -28.92
N LYS A 488 21.87 -26.77 -29.14
CA LYS A 488 21.41 -27.31 -30.41
C LYS A 488 19.90 -27.08 -30.50
N VAL A 489 19.46 -26.37 -31.53
CA VAL A 489 18.04 -26.11 -31.77
C VAL A 489 17.72 -26.60 -33.18
N VAL A 490 16.67 -27.41 -33.30
CA VAL A 490 16.07 -27.79 -34.57
C VAL A 490 14.87 -26.86 -34.77
N GLU A 491 14.96 -25.97 -35.75
CA GLU A 491 13.87 -25.05 -36.08
C GLU A 491 13.48 -25.16 -37.57
N PRO A 492 12.17 -25.09 -37.88
CA PRO A 492 11.72 -25.18 -39.26
C PRO A 492 11.98 -23.87 -40.01
N VAL A 493 12.82 -23.92 -41.05
CA VAL A 493 13.10 -22.76 -41.90
C VAL A 493 12.07 -22.68 -43.03
N LEU A 494 11.04 -21.85 -42.83
CA LEU A 494 9.91 -21.75 -43.74
C LEU A 494 10.13 -20.74 -44.88
N ASN A 495 9.98 -21.18 -46.12
CA ASN A 495 9.94 -20.27 -47.27
C ASN A 495 8.54 -19.63 -47.39
N LYS A 496 8.39 -18.42 -46.83
CA LYS A 496 7.10 -17.73 -46.72
C LYS A 496 6.47 -17.35 -48.08
N ALA A 497 7.27 -17.14 -49.12
CA ALA A 497 6.78 -16.73 -50.44
C ALA A 497 5.92 -17.80 -51.15
N PRO A 498 6.38 -19.06 -51.32
CA PRO A 498 5.56 -20.13 -51.87
C PRO A 498 4.40 -20.51 -50.94
N ILE A 499 4.60 -20.52 -49.61
CA ILE A 499 3.52 -20.81 -48.66
C ILE A 499 2.38 -19.78 -48.80
N GLY A 500 2.71 -18.49 -48.89
CA GLY A 500 1.74 -17.43 -49.11
C GLY A 500 0.99 -17.55 -50.44
N LYS A 501 1.69 -17.96 -51.51
CA LYS A 501 1.08 -18.15 -52.84
C LYS A 501 0.14 -19.37 -52.88
N SER A 502 0.54 -20.49 -52.26
CA SER A 502 -0.21 -21.75 -52.30
C SER A 502 -1.41 -21.75 -51.35
N PHE A 503 -1.25 -21.24 -50.12
CA PHE A 503 -2.26 -21.35 -49.06
C PHE A 503 -3.07 -20.07 -48.83
N LYS A 504 -2.66 -18.92 -49.40
CA LYS A 504 -3.41 -17.64 -49.35
C LYS A 504 -3.93 -17.29 -47.95
N LYS A 505 -5.24 -17.42 -47.72
CA LYS A 505 -5.90 -17.08 -46.43
C LYS A 505 -5.46 -17.99 -45.29
N ASP A 506 -5.06 -19.22 -45.61
CA ASP A 506 -4.66 -20.24 -44.63
C ASP A 506 -3.15 -20.24 -44.36
N ALA A 507 -2.38 -19.44 -45.11
CA ALA A 507 -0.92 -19.37 -44.98
C ALA A 507 -0.47 -19.02 -43.56
N LYS A 508 -1.25 -18.20 -42.83
CA LYS A 508 -0.95 -17.85 -41.43
C LYS A 508 -1.06 -19.06 -40.50
N GLN A 509 -2.16 -19.83 -40.61
CA GLN A 509 -2.37 -21.02 -39.79
C GLN A 509 -1.34 -22.11 -40.09
N VAL A 510 -0.99 -22.30 -41.37
CA VAL A 510 0.07 -23.25 -41.78
C VAL A 510 1.42 -22.85 -41.21
N THR A 511 1.79 -21.56 -41.29
CA THR A 511 3.05 -21.06 -40.75
C THR A 511 3.10 -21.22 -39.23
N GLU A 512 2.02 -20.88 -38.51
CA GLU A 512 1.92 -21.05 -37.06
C GLU A 512 2.00 -22.52 -36.64
N ARG A 513 1.36 -23.43 -37.38
CA ARG A 513 1.43 -24.87 -37.08
C ARG A 513 2.83 -25.42 -37.29
N LEU A 514 3.47 -25.08 -38.41
CA LEU A 514 4.83 -25.54 -38.73
C LEU A 514 5.85 -25.00 -37.72
N THR A 515 5.74 -23.74 -37.31
CA THR A 515 6.68 -23.11 -36.34
C THR A 515 6.57 -23.73 -34.94
N ASN A 516 5.43 -24.33 -34.60
CA ASN A 516 5.16 -24.93 -33.29
C ASN A 516 5.29 -26.47 -33.30
N LEU A 517 5.92 -27.06 -34.32
CA LEU A 517 6.19 -28.51 -34.33
C LEU A 517 7.23 -28.89 -33.28
N ALA A 518 7.10 -30.08 -32.70
CA ALA A 518 8.12 -30.64 -31.84
C ALA A 518 9.34 -31.07 -32.66
N GLU A 519 10.52 -31.13 -32.04
CA GLU A 519 11.77 -31.54 -32.70
C GLU A 519 11.64 -32.91 -33.40
N SER A 520 11.00 -33.88 -32.75
CA SER A 520 10.69 -35.19 -33.34
C SER A 520 9.85 -35.09 -34.62
N ASP A 521 8.87 -34.19 -34.62
CA ASP A 521 7.95 -34.02 -35.74
C ASP A 521 8.62 -33.27 -36.90
N ILE A 522 9.57 -32.39 -36.60
CA ILE A 522 10.37 -31.68 -37.60
C ILE A 522 11.29 -32.66 -38.33
N ASP A 523 11.97 -33.53 -37.58
CA ASP A 523 12.85 -34.55 -38.14
C ASP A 523 12.08 -35.56 -39.00
N GLU A 524 10.92 -36.03 -38.52
CA GLU A 524 10.04 -36.92 -39.28
C GLU A 524 9.51 -36.24 -40.56
N LEU A 525 9.12 -34.97 -40.47
CA LEU A 525 8.64 -34.21 -41.62
C LEU A 525 9.76 -33.99 -42.65
N GLU A 526 10.96 -33.65 -42.20
CA GLU A 526 12.12 -33.46 -43.07
C GLU A 526 12.52 -34.77 -43.77
N ASN A 527 12.53 -35.89 -43.04
CA ASN A 527 12.80 -37.20 -43.62
C ASN A 527 11.73 -37.61 -44.64
N SER A 528 10.45 -37.39 -44.32
CA SER A 528 9.34 -37.65 -45.24
C SER A 528 9.41 -36.80 -46.52
N LEU A 529 9.79 -35.52 -46.42
CA LEU A 529 10.01 -34.65 -47.58
C LEU A 529 11.20 -35.11 -48.42
N LYS A 530 12.33 -35.49 -47.79
CA LYS A 530 13.50 -36.01 -48.49
C LYS A 530 13.22 -37.32 -49.23
N GLU A 531 12.38 -38.20 -48.69
CA GLU A 531 12.03 -39.48 -49.31
C GLU A 531 11.00 -39.34 -50.44
N LYS A 532 10.06 -38.39 -50.34
CA LYS A 532 8.93 -38.27 -51.28
C LYS A 532 9.09 -37.19 -52.34
N GLY A 533 10.09 -36.31 -52.21
CA GLY A 533 10.33 -35.17 -53.10
C GLY A 533 9.44 -33.99 -52.75
#